data_AF-A0A0Q5IZ87-F1
#
_entry.id   AF-A0A0Q5IZ87-F1
#
_cell.length_a   1.000
_cell.length_b   1.000
_cell.length_c   1.000
_cell.angle_alpha   90.00
_cell.angle_beta   90.00
_cell.angle_gamma   90.00
#
_symmetry.space_group_name_H-M   'P 1'
#
loop_
_entity.id
_entity.type
_entity.pdbx_description
1 polymer ?
#
loop_
_entity_poly.entity_id
_entity_poly.type
_entity_poly.pdbx_seq_one_letter_code
_entity_poly.pdbx_strand_id
1 'polypeptide(L)'
;MTAPGEVLARWPRVRADLRTDGTGTLSVNDVEHACAAPSAARLRTGVIARCAAIATTVHRPVRLEVTDPLGTQELAVGPDGAVRRVRDDGTLDAAVAPPADASPCRRCEVPQQVTTMTCDACGVLEPHRVELVPVAVLDADALVHPDEEVIERLRATLVDAAPPRAEPAVRGVPVVTPSTSSAPAARQVRAVPAAPVVTPSTSSGPASLGALLDVPSEPVATPPARARRAAPVVARPRSLHLTFSAQPSVTAPDGVSLGRDPAAADGRHPIRVASPGMQVSKTHAFVDVDDRGRVYVTDCRSTNGTRVLSQPPVRLEPGERHEIAPGTTLELGDVRCTVTLVD
;
A
#
# COMPACT_ATOMS: atom_id res chain seq x y z
N MET A 1 -12.28 13.33 -32.98
CA MET A 1 -11.91 12.00 -32.46
C MET A 1 -11.64 12.18 -30.97
N THR A 2 -12.60 11.82 -30.12
CA THR A 2 -12.46 11.93 -28.66
C THR A 2 -11.48 10.87 -28.19
N ALA A 3 -10.47 11.24 -27.40
CA ALA A 3 -9.55 10.29 -26.81
C ALA A 3 -10.33 9.22 -26.02
N PRO A 4 -9.96 7.93 -26.10
CA PRO A 4 -10.62 6.90 -25.29
C PRO A 4 -10.47 7.27 -23.81
N GLY A 5 -11.60 7.32 -23.09
CA GLY A 5 -11.61 7.63 -21.66
C GLY A 5 -10.86 6.56 -20.87
N GLU A 6 -10.12 6.97 -19.83
CA GLU A 6 -9.47 6.06 -18.90
C GLU A 6 -10.52 5.16 -18.23
N VAL A 7 -10.41 3.84 -18.42
CA VAL A 7 -11.31 2.85 -17.80
C VAL A 7 -10.78 2.52 -16.42
N LEU A 8 -11.58 2.77 -15.39
CA LEU A 8 -11.17 2.55 -14.01
C LEU A 8 -11.20 1.06 -13.66
N ALA A 9 -10.11 0.57 -13.06
CA ALA A 9 -10.07 -0.78 -12.51
C ALA A 9 -11.18 -1.00 -11.48
N ARG A 10 -11.79 -2.19 -11.48
CA ARG A 10 -12.87 -2.57 -10.56
C ARG A 10 -12.39 -2.92 -9.14
N TRP A 11 -11.09 -2.79 -8.90
CA TRP A 11 -10.40 -3.27 -7.70
C TRP A 11 -9.30 -2.27 -7.30
N PRO A 12 -9.14 -1.92 -6.01
CA PRO A 12 -9.91 -2.37 -4.83
C PRO A 12 -11.35 -1.86 -4.84
N ARG A 13 -12.23 -2.60 -4.16
CA ARG A 13 -13.62 -2.17 -3.96
C ARG A 13 -13.70 -1.37 -2.67
N VAL A 14 -13.97 -0.07 -2.79
CA VAL A 14 -14.19 0.78 -1.62
C VAL A 14 -15.62 1.29 -1.64
N ARG A 15 -16.34 1.09 -0.53
CA ARG A 15 -17.71 1.59 -0.33
C ARG A 15 -17.79 2.37 0.96
N ALA A 16 -18.56 3.45 0.98
CA ALA A 16 -18.79 4.22 2.20
C ALA A 16 -20.25 4.64 2.33
N ASP A 17 -20.86 4.35 3.47
CA ASP A 17 -22.21 4.83 3.82
C ASP A 17 -22.09 5.93 4.87
N LEU A 18 -22.40 7.17 4.49
CA LEU A 18 -22.18 8.36 5.29
C LEU A 18 -23.50 8.92 5.82
N ARG A 19 -23.56 9.20 7.12
CA ARG A 19 -24.70 9.86 7.76
C ARG A 19 -24.44 11.34 8.00
N THR A 20 -25.51 12.13 8.15
CA THR A 20 -25.44 13.59 8.38
C THR A 20 -24.81 13.96 9.73
N ASP A 21 -24.87 13.04 10.71
CA ASP A 21 -24.31 13.22 12.06
C ASP A 21 -22.79 13.02 12.12
N GLY A 22 -22.13 12.73 11.00
CA GLY A 22 -20.69 12.47 10.96
C GLY A 22 -20.30 11.04 11.32
N THR A 23 -21.26 10.11 11.44
CA THR A 23 -21.00 8.67 11.55
C THR A 23 -21.20 7.97 10.22
N GLY A 24 -20.63 6.77 10.08
CA GLY A 24 -20.82 5.97 8.87
C GLY A 24 -20.06 4.66 8.92
N THR A 25 -20.03 3.99 7.78
CA THR A 25 -19.25 2.77 7.55
C THR A 25 -18.35 2.99 6.33
N LEU A 26 -17.16 2.40 6.37
CA LEU A 26 -16.23 2.32 5.26
C LEU A 26 -15.87 0.86 5.06
N SER A 27 -16.15 0.32 3.89
CA SER A 27 -15.78 -1.03 3.49
C SER A 27 -14.63 -0.99 2.48
N VAL A 28 -13.58 -1.76 2.72
CA VAL A 28 -12.48 -1.99 1.78
C VAL A 28 -12.40 -3.49 1.52
N ASN A 29 -12.63 -3.90 0.28
CA ASN A 29 -12.71 -5.32 -0.12
C ASN A 29 -13.63 -6.15 0.78
N ASP A 30 -14.83 -5.62 1.03
CA ASP A 30 -15.88 -6.24 1.85
C ASP A 30 -15.55 -6.34 3.37
N VAL A 31 -14.43 -5.77 3.82
CA VAL A 31 -14.13 -5.60 5.25
C VAL A 31 -14.66 -4.24 5.70
N GLU A 32 -15.68 -4.27 6.56
CA GLU A 32 -16.38 -3.07 7.03
C GLU A 32 -15.76 -2.47 8.30
N HIS A 33 -15.72 -1.14 8.34
CA HIS A 33 -15.19 -0.36 9.44
C HIS A 33 -16.15 0.74 9.85
N ALA A 34 -16.50 0.77 11.13
CA ALA A 34 -17.25 1.88 11.71
C ALA A 34 -16.39 3.14 11.70
N CYS A 35 -16.95 4.24 11.19
CA CYS A 35 -16.29 5.52 11.05
C CYS A 35 -17.05 6.62 11.81
N ALA A 36 -16.30 7.57 12.35
CA ALA A 36 -16.86 8.77 12.97
C ALA A 36 -15.95 9.98 12.78
N ALA A 37 -16.57 11.14 12.60
CA ALA A 37 -15.92 12.44 12.57
C ALA A 37 -16.83 13.51 13.17
N PRO A 38 -16.29 14.68 13.58
CA PRO A 38 -17.08 15.81 14.08
C PRO A 38 -18.17 16.35 13.14
N SER A 39 -18.11 16.03 11.85
CA SER A 39 -19.13 16.43 10.87
C SER A 39 -19.13 15.49 9.65
N ALA A 40 -20.24 15.45 8.91
CA ALA A 40 -20.33 14.70 7.66
C ALA A 40 -19.29 15.15 6.62
N ALA A 41 -18.96 16.45 6.56
CA ALA A 41 -17.92 16.98 5.68
C ALA A 41 -16.52 16.44 6.07
N ARG A 42 -16.22 16.37 7.37
CA ARG A 42 -14.96 15.82 7.87
C ARG A 42 -14.89 14.31 7.67
N LEU A 43 -16.03 13.61 7.84
CA LEU A 43 -16.14 12.17 7.56
C LEU A 43 -15.85 11.89 6.08
N ARG A 44 -16.52 12.60 5.16
CA ARG A 44 -16.30 12.48 3.72
C ARG A 44 -14.84 12.74 3.34
N THR A 45 -14.23 13.76 3.92
CA THR A 45 -12.81 14.08 3.66
C THR A 45 -11.88 12.97 4.15
N GLY A 46 -12.14 12.39 5.32
CA GLY A 46 -11.38 11.25 5.83
C GLY A 46 -11.52 9.99 4.97
N VAL A 47 -12.72 9.71 4.44
CA VAL A 47 -12.94 8.63 3.47
C VAL A 47 -12.16 8.85 2.18
N ILE A 48 -12.14 10.08 1.67
CA ILE A 48 -11.33 10.44 0.48
C ILE A 48 -9.83 10.28 0.79
N ALA A 49 -9.36 10.75 1.95
CA ALA A 49 -7.97 10.58 2.38
C ALA A 49 -7.56 9.10 2.42
N ARG A 50 -8.46 8.25 2.93
CA ARG A 50 -8.26 6.81 2.95
C ARG A 50 -8.15 6.21 1.55
N CYS A 51 -9.02 6.62 0.64
CA CYS A 51 -8.97 6.19 -0.75
C CYS A 51 -7.68 6.66 -1.47
N ALA A 52 -7.23 7.89 -1.20
CA ALA A 52 -5.99 8.42 -1.74
C ALA A 52 -4.75 7.65 -1.23
N ALA A 53 -4.76 7.25 0.04
CA ALA A 53 -3.73 6.38 0.60
C ALA A 53 -3.70 5.02 -0.12
N ILE A 54 -4.87 4.38 -0.31
CA ILE A 54 -4.99 3.12 -1.08
C ILE A 54 -4.50 3.31 -2.51
N ALA A 55 -4.92 4.38 -3.19
CA ALA A 55 -4.52 4.72 -4.54
C ALA A 55 -3.00 4.92 -4.67
N THR A 56 -2.37 5.55 -3.67
CA THR A 56 -0.91 5.69 -3.57
C THR A 56 -0.23 4.34 -3.49
N THR A 57 -0.74 3.42 -2.66
CA THR A 57 -0.21 2.06 -2.52
C THR A 57 -0.34 1.24 -3.80
N VAL A 58 -1.47 1.34 -4.51
CA VAL A 58 -1.69 0.58 -5.76
C VAL A 58 -1.20 1.32 -7.02
N HIS A 59 -0.62 2.51 -6.85
CA HIS A 59 -0.12 3.41 -7.90
C HIS A 59 -1.13 3.72 -9.02
N ARG A 60 -2.43 3.75 -8.70
CA ARG A 60 -3.50 4.05 -9.67
C ARG A 60 -4.75 4.60 -8.97
N PRO A 61 -5.66 5.28 -9.69
CA PRO A 61 -6.93 5.70 -9.12
C PRO A 61 -7.78 4.51 -8.63
N VAL A 62 -8.51 4.72 -7.53
CA VAL A 62 -9.36 3.73 -6.89
C VAL A 62 -10.82 4.12 -7.03
N ARG A 63 -11.69 3.11 -7.27
CA ARG A 63 -13.13 3.28 -7.30
C ARG A 63 -13.69 3.36 -5.88
N LEU A 64 -14.44 4.42 -5.61
CA LEU A 64 -15.15 4.67 -4.36
C LEU A 64 -16.65 4.83 -4.66
N GLU A 65 -17.47 3.98 -4.07
CA GLU A 65 -18.92 4.14 -4.04
C GLU A 65 -19.30 4.84 -2.72
N VAL A 66 -19.90 6.03 -2.79
CA VAL A 66 -20.35 6.77 -1.61
C VAL A 66 -21.87 6.85 -1.61
N THR A 67 -22.49 6.35 -0.56
CA THR A 67 -23.92 6.55 -0.27
C THR A 67 -24.05 7.60 0.82
N ASP A 68 -24.81 8.65 0.54
CA ASP A 68 -25.19 9.67 1.52
C ASP A 68 -26.69 10.00 1.41
N PRO A 69 -27.26 10.91 2.21
CA PRO A 69 -28.68 11.25 2.14
C PRO A 69 -29.15 11.83 0.79
N LEU A 70 -28.23 12.31 -0.06
CA LEU A 70 -28.52 12.82 -1.40
C LEU A 70 -28.52 11.70 -2.45
N GLY A 71 -28.03 10.51 -2.10
CA GLY A 71 -28.01 9.31 -2.93
C GLY A 71 -26.64 8.67 -3.02
N THR A 72 -26.52 7.68 -3.90
CA THR A 72 -25.27 6.96 -4.16
C THR A 72 -24.53 7.59 -5.34
N GLN A 73 -23.21 7.75 -5.21
CA GLN A 73 -22.33 8.32 -6.23
C GLN A 73 -21.08 7.44 -6.39
N GLU A 74 -20.68 7.19 -7.64
CA GLU A 74 -19.40 6.57 -7.95
C GLU A 74 -18.32 7.62 -8.24
N LEU A 75 -17.22 7.52 -7.52
CA LEU A 75 -16.07 8.41 -7.59
C LEU A 75 -14.80 7.62 -7.87
N ALA A 76 -13.83 8.28 -8.48
CA ALA A 76 -12.47 7.81 -8.65
C ALA A 76 -11.55 8.74 -7.87
N VAL A 77 -10.78 8.17 -6.95
CA VAL A 77 -9.82 8.92 -6.13
C VAL A 77 -8.41 8.57 -6.57
N GLY A 78 -7.63 9.57 -6.99
CA GLY A 78 -6.25 9.42 -7.43
C GLY A 78 -5.24 9.37 -6.27
N PRO A 79 -4.00 8.95 -6.52
CA PRO A 79 -2.88 9.02 -5.56
C PRO A 79 -2.58 10.45 -5.08
N ASP A 80 -2.87 11.43 -5.93
CA ASP A 80 -2.75 12.87 -5.68
C ASP A 80 -3.94 13.46 -4.91
N GLY A 81 -4.93 12.64 -4.56
CA GLY A 81 -6.15 13.07 -3.88
C GLY A 81 -7.17 13.74 -4.81
N ALA A 82 -6.92 13.76 -6.12
CA ALA A 82 -7.89 14.25 -7.10
C ALA A 82 -9.12 13.34 -7.14
N VAL A 83 -10.30 13.95 -7.21
CA VAL A 83 -11.58 13.22 -7.27
C VAL A 83 -12.24 13.44 -8.62
N ARG A 84 -12.55 12.35 -9.32
CA ARG A 84 -13.27 12.37 -10.60
C ARG A 84 -14.56 11.58 -10.45
N ARG A 85 -15.62 11.98 -11.16
CA ARG A 85 -16.83 11.15 -11.26
C ARG A 85 -16.58 9.98 -12.19
N VAL A 86 -17.13 8.82 -11.86
CA VAL A 86 -17.16 7.66 -12.74
C VAL A 86 -18.50 7.69 -13.48
N ARG A 87 -18.47 7.57 -14.82
CA ARG A 87 -19.68 7.47 -15.64
C ARG A 87 -20.22 6.04 -15.60
N ASP A 88 -21.47 5.86 -16.02
CA ASP A 88 -22.14 4.54 -16.06
C ASP A 88 -21.39 3.50 -16.90
N ASP A 89 -20.60 3.93 -17.88
CA ASP A 89 -19.74 3.07 -18.72
C ASP A 89 -18.39 2.71 -18.07
N GLY A 90 -18.14 3.18 -16.85
CA GLY A 90 -16.90 2.96 -16.10
C GLY A 90 -15.73 3.88 -16.48
N THR A 91 -15.96 4.84 -17.38
CA THR A 91 -14.94 5.82 -17.76
C THR A 91 -14.90 7.00 -16.79
N LEU A 92 -13.72 7.60 -16.64
CA LEU A 92 -13.53 8.76 -15.80
C LEU A 92 -13.99 10.04 -16.49
N ASP A 93 -14.64 10.92 -15.74
CA ASP A 93 -14.94 12.25 -16.23
C ASP A 93 -13.67 13.06 -16.51
N ALA A 94 -13.68 13.86 -17.57
CA ALA A 94 -12.55 14.72 -17.91
C ALA A 94 -12.42 15.90 -16.93
N ALA A 95 -13.53 16.27 -16.29
CA ALA A 95 -13.54 17.25 -15.22
C ALA A 95 -12.92 16.64 -13.95
N VAL A 96 -11.73 17.12 -13.62
CA VAL A 96 -11.06 16.83 -12.34
C VAL A 96 -11.62 17.81 -11.31
N ALA A 97 -12.31 17.31 -10.29
CA ALA A 97 -12.57 18.15 -9.14
C ALA A 97 -11.22 18.42 -8.46
N PRO A 98 -10.95 19.65 -8.00
CA PRO A 98 -9.74 19.93 -7.26
C PRO A 98 -9.62 18.94 -6.09
N PRO A 99 -8.39 18.56 -5.69
CA PRO A 99 -8.19 17.69 -4.55
C PRO A 99 -8.97 18.25 -3.36
N ALA A 100 -9.54 17.36 -2.54
CA ALA A 100 -10.25 17.80 -1.35
C ALA A 100 -9.34 18.73 -0.53
N ASP A 101 -9.87 19.90 -0.15
CA ASP A 101 -9.12 20.93 0.57
C ASP A 101 -8.50 20.37 1.86
N ALA A 102 -7.49 21.07 2.38
CA ALA A 102 -6.85 20.70 3.63
C ALA A 102 -7.90 20.50 4.75
N SER A 103 -7.79 19.39 5.47
CA SER A 103 -8.66 19.06 6.60
C SER A 103 -7.89 19.13 7.92
N PRO A 104 -8.52 19.43 9.06
CA PRO A 104 -7.84 19.45 10.35
C PRO A 104 -7.34 18.06 10.75
N CYS A 105 -6.08 17.98 11.20
CA CYS A 105 -5.52 16.78 11.82
C CYS A 105 -6.40 16.28 12.98
N ARG A 106 -6.65 14.97 13.07
CA ARG A 106 -7.46 14.36 14.14
C ARG A 106 -6.88 14.54 15.56
N ARG A 107 -5.60 14.88 15.68
CA ARG A 107 -4.90 15.00 16.97
C ARG A 107 -4.66 16.44 17.40
N CYS A 108 -4.10 17.27 16.52
CA CYS A 108 -3.72 18.65 16.85
C CYS A 108 -4.55 19.70 16.11
N GLU A 109 -5.51 19.29 15.27
CA GLU A 109 -6.41 20.16 14.50
C GLU A 109 -5.74 21.12 13.51
N VAL A 110 -4.41 21.08 13.37
CA VAL A 110 -3.69 21.82 12.33
C VAL A 110 -4.15 21.32 10.95
N PRO A 111 -4.50 22.21 9.99
CA PRO A 111 -4.87 21.82 8.64
C PRO A 111 -3.76 21.02 7.95
N GLN A 112 -4.11 19.90 7.32
CA GLN A 112 -3.19 19.00 6.59
C GLN A 112 -3.78 18.70 5.21
N GLN A 113 -2.92 18.51 4.21
CA GLN A 113 -3.36 18.05 2.89
C GLN A 113 -3.98 16.65 3.02
N VAL A 114 -5.01 16.36 2.21
CA VAL A 114 -5.76 15.09 2.28
C VAL A 114 -4.90 13.87 1.95
N THR A 115 -3.84 14.07 1.15
CA THR A 115 -2.83 13.06 0.80
C THR A 115 -1.73 12.89 1.84
N THR A 116 -1.66 13.76 2.86
CA THR A 116 -0.61 13.69 3.89
C THR A 116 -0.77 12.42 4.73
N MET A 117 0.26 11.58 4.75
CA MET A 117 0.28 10.33 5.53
C MET A 117 0.77 10.50 6.97
N THR A 118 1.45 11.62 7.27
CA THR A 118 1.97 11.95 8.61
C THR A 118 1.79 13.44 8.87
N CYS A 119 1.20 13.80 10.00
CA CYS A 119 0.98 15.21 10.32
C CYS A 119 2.30 15.97 10.50
N ASP A 120 2.50 17.06 9.75
CA ASP A 120 3.72 17.88 9.82
C ASP A 120 3.90 18.56 11.19
N ALA A 121 2.80 18.78 11.93
CA ALA A 121 2.83 19.48 13.21
C ALA A 121 3.02 18.57 14.43
N CYS A 122 2.35 17.41 14.46
CA CYS A 122 2.36 16.51 15.64
C CYS A 122 2.83 15.09 15.36
N GLY A 123 3.22 14.77 14.12
CA GLY A 123 3.75 13.46 13.73
C GLY A 123 2.73 12.32 13.74
N VAL A 124 1.43 12.58 13.93
CA VAL A 124 0.43 11.50 13.92
C VAL A 124 0.29 10.91 12.52
N LEU A 125 0.30 9.58 12.43
CA LEU A 125 0.04 8.85 11.19
C LEU A 125 -1.44 8.94 10.80
N GLU A 126 -1.68 9.07 9.49
CA GLU A 126 -3.01 9.19 8.88
C GLU A 126 -3.83 10.31 9.54
N PRO A 127 -3.41 11.60 9.43
CA PRO A 127 -4.04 12.72 10.13
C PRO A 127 -5.55 12.84 9.93
N HIS A 128 -6.09 12.29 8.83
CA HIS A 128 -7.51 12.34 8.48
C HIS A 128 -8.28 11.04 8.74
N ARG A 129 -7.69 10.04 9.40
CA ARG A 129 -8.37 8.75 9.66
C ARG A 129 -9.70 8.97 10.38
N VAL A 130 -10.74 8.27 9.93
CA VAL A 130 -12.10 8.33 10.48
C VAL A 130 -12.58 7.00 11.04
N GLU A 131 -11.88 5.89 10.74
CA GLU A 131 -12.15 4.58 11.32
C GLU A 131 -11.93 4.60 12.83
N LEU A 132 -12.94 4.15 13.58
CA LEU A 132 -12.93 4.10 15.04
C LEU A 132 -11.93 3.06 15.58
N VAL A 133 -11.84 1.93 14.89
CA VAL A 133 -10.84 0.91 15.15
C VAL A 133 -9.68 1.14 14.17
N PRO A 134 -8.43 1.29 14.64
CA PRO A 134 -7.29 1.41 13.75
C PRO A 134 -7.21 0.18 12.84
N VAL A 135 -7.45 0.38 11.55
CA VAL A 135 -7.32 -0.68 10.55
C VAL A 135 -5.90 -0.64 10.03
N ALA A 136 -5.21 -1.76 10.14
CA ALA A 136 -3.92 -1.99 9.52
C ALA A 136 -4.06 -2.06 7.98
N VAL A 137 -4.07 -0.91 7.31
CA VAL A 137 -3.93 -0.80 5.85
C VAL A 137 -2.70 0.09 5.68
N LEU A 138 -1.68 -0.23 4.89
CA LEU A 138 -1.76 -0.61 3.49
C LEU A 138 -0.64 -1.61 3.18
N ASP A 139 -1.03 -2.84 2.85
CA ASP A 139 -0.15 -3.76 2.13
C ASP A 139 -0.65 -3.78 0.68
N ALA A 140 0.23 -3.47 -0.27
CA ALA A 140 -0.11 -3.47 -1.69
C ALA A 140 -0.56 -4.87 -2.15
N ASP A 141 -0.03 -5.94 -1.57
CA ASP A 141 -0.41 -7.30 -1.96
C ASP A 141 -1.83 -7.64 -1.49
N ALA A 142 -2.20 -7.31 -0.25
CA ALA A 142 -3.59 -7.43 0.23
C ALA A 142 -4.56 -6.45 -0.47
N LEU A 143 -4.00 -5.42 -1.13
CA LEU A 143 -4.65 -4.42 -1.98
C LEU A 143 -4.42 -4.67 -3.49
N VAL A 144 -4.02 -5.85 -3.94
CA VAL A 144 -3.97 -6.18 -5.38
C VAL A 144 -4.40 -7.63 -5.63
N HIS A 145 -4.20 -8.52 -4.65
CA HIS A 145 -4.54 -9.93 -4.70
C HIS A 145 -5.48 -10.28 -3.54
N PRO A 146 -6.81 -10.42 -3.77
CA PRO A 146 -7.72 -10.90 -2.74
C PRO A 146 -7.38 -12.35 -2.39
N ASP A 147 -7.44 -12.69 -1.10
CA ASP A 147 -7.21 -14.05 -0.61
C ASP A 147 -8.20 -15.05 -1.26
N GLU A 148 -7.79 -16.32 -1.40
CA GLU A 148 -8.53 -17.40 -2.06
C GLU A 148 -10.00 -17.52 -1.55
N GLU A 149 -10.22 -17.25 -0.27
CA GLU A 149 -11.53 -17.31 0.39
C GLU A 149 -12.48 -16.17 -0.06
N VAL A 150 -11.92 -14.99 -0.35
CA VAL A 150 -12.67 -13.84 -0.89
C VAL A 150 -13.00 -14.07 -2.37
N ILE A 151 -12.05 -14.67 -3.12
CA ILE A 151 -12.28 -15.09 -4.51
C ILE A 151 -13.43 -16.10 -4.57
N GLU A 152 -13.46 -17.07 -3.65
CA GLU A 152 -14.49 -18.11 -3.63
C GLU A 152 -15.86 -17.58 -3.19
N ARG A 153 -15.92 -16.67 -2.22
CA ARG A 153 -17.17 -15.95 -1.86
C ARG A 153 -17.72 -15.12 -3.03
N LEU A 154 -16.85 -14.47 -3.80
CA LEU A 154 -17.26 -13.69 -4.98
C LEU A 154 -17.73 -14.60 -6.12
N ARG A 155 -17.09 -15.75 -6.34
CA ARG A 155 -17.56 -16.76 -7.31
C ARG A 155 -18.95 -17.28 -6.93
N ALA A 156 -19.20 -17.57 -5.67
CA ALA A 156 -20.52 -17.98 -5.19
C ALA A 156 -21.59 -16.91 -5.45
N THR A 157 -21.26 -15.64 -5.20
CA THR A 157 -22.19 -14.51 -5.41
C THR A 157 -22.47 -14.24 -6.91
N LEU A 158 -21.52 -14.55 -7.80
CA LEU A 158 -21.68 -14.42 -9.25
C LEU A 158 -22.55 -15.52 -9.88
N VAL A 159 -22.63 -16.70 -9.26
CA VAL A 159 -23.49 -17.81 -9.72
C VAL A 159 -24.96 -17.54 -9.39
N ASP A 160 -25.25 -16.88 -8.27
CA ASP A 160 -26.61 -16.50 -7.85
C ASP A 160 -27.17 -15.26 -8.57
N ALA A 161 -26.31 -14.48 -9.25
CA ALA A 161 -26.69 -13.28 -9.99
C ALA A 161 -27.00 -13.53 -11.48
N ALA A 162 -27.21 -14.79 -11.88
CA ALA A 162 -27.70 -15.10 -13.23
C ALA A 162 -29.14 -14.55 -13.38
N PRO A 163 -29.41 -13.63 -14.32
CA PRO A 163 -30.74 -13.08 -14.49
C PRO A 163 -31.71 -14.18 -14.92
N PRO A 164 -32.95 -14.23 -14.39
CA PRO A 164 -33.97 -15.11 -14.93
C PRO A 164 -34.19 -14.75 -16.41
N ARG A 165 -34.28 -15.78 -17.26
CA ARG A 165 -34.56 -15.63 -18.69
C ARG A 165 -35.83 -14.81 -18.88
N ALA A 166 -35.72 -13.73 -19.65
CA ALA A 166 -36.84 -12.89 -20.03
C ALA A 166 -37.81 -13.65 -20.95
N GLU A 167 -39.06 -13.80 -20.51
CA GLU A 167 -40.18 -14.11 -21.41
C GLU A 167 -40.57 -12.84 -22.22
N PRO A 168 -41.06 -12.98 -23.46
CA PRO A 168 -41.33 -11.85 -24.32
C PRO A 168 -42.71 -11.25 -24.00
N ALA A 169 -42.73 -10.03 -23.44
CA ALA A 169 -43.95 -9.25 -23.26
C ALA A 169 -44.13 -8.20 -24.37
N VAL A 170 -45.34 -8.23 -24.94
CA VAL A 170 -45.81 -7.53 -26.12
C VAL A 170 -46.25 -6.09 -25.81
N ARG A 171 -45.81 -5.17 -26.68
CA ARG A 171 -46.40 -3.88 -27.14
C ARG A 171 -47.54 -3.23 -26.31
N GLY A 172 -47.32 -1.96 -25.96
CA GLY A 172 -48.37 -0.96 -25.72
C GLY A 172 -47.81 0.46 -25.49
N VAL A 173 -47.93 1.32 -26.50
CA VAL A 173 -47.56 2.76 -26.59
C VAL A 173 -48.84 3.59 -26.30
N PRO A 174 -48.84 4.79 -25.64
CA PRO A 174 -48.52 6.11 -26.27
C PRO A 174 -47.78 7.12 -25.34
N VAL A 175 -46.73 7.80 -25.80
CA VAL A 175 -46.70 9.13 -26.47
C VAL A 175 -47.51 10.23 -25.78
N VAL A 176 -46.82 11.14 -25.07
CA VAL A 176 -47.09 12.60 -25.02
C VAL A 176 -45.77 13.36 -24.69
N THR A 177 -45.41 14.35 -25.52
CA THR A 177 -44.49 15.48 -25.24
C THR A 177 -45.02 16.69 -26.04
N PRO A 178 -44.47 17.92 -25.94
CA PRO A 178 -43.70 18.61 -24.89
C PRO A 178 -44.23 20.05 -24.61
N SER A 179 -43.63 20.79 -23.66
CA SER A 179 -43.54 22.28 -23.63
C SER A 179 -42.55 22.69 -22.52
N THR A 180 -41.30 23.09 -22.84
CA THR A 180 -40.76 24.43 -23.16
C THR A 180 -40.50 25.38 -21.99
N SER A 181 -39.36 26.10 -22.11
CA SER A 181 -39.03 27.42 -21.53
C SER A 181 -38.33 27.44 -20.16
N SER A 182 -37.28 28.21 -19.84
CA SER A 182 -36.27 29.03 -20.55
C SER A 182 -35.22 29.44 -19.49
N ALA A 183 -33.95 29.60 -19.88
CA ALA A 183 -32.93 30.37 -19.14
C ALA A 183 -33.12 31.89 -19.42
N PRO A 184 -32.46 32.85 -18.72
CA PRO A 184 -31.04 33.13 -19.00
C PRO A 184 -30.20 33.79 -17.87
N ALA A 185 -28.91 33.96 -18.19
CA ALA A 185 -28.06 35.14 -17.98
C ALA A 185 -26.90 35.07 -16.96
N ALA A 186 -25.73 35.31 -17.54
CA ALA A 186 -24.39 35.34 -17.00
C ALA A 186 -24.06 36.61 -16.18
N ARG A 187 -23.01 36.53 -15.36
CA ARG A 187 -22.18 37.69 -15.03
C ARG A 187 -20.71 37.27 -14.85
N GLN A 188 -19.85 37.85 -15.67
CA GLN A 188 -18.38 37.70 -15.68
C GLN A 188 -17.68 38.82 -14.88
N VAL A 189 -16.34 38.67 -14.82
CA VAL A 189 -15.26 39.65 -14.57
C VAL A 189 -14.72 39.59 -13.12
N ARG A 190 -13.46 39.24 -12.85
CA ARG A 190 -12.21 39.92 -13.28
C ARG A 190 -10.95 39.06 -13.04
N ALA A 191 -9.87 39.35 -13.77
CA ALA A 191 -8.59 38.65 -13.80
C ALA A 191 -7.37 39.55 -13.43
N VAL A 192 -6.19 38.90 -13.30
CA VAL A 192 -4.77 39.39 -13.47
C VAL A 192 -4.05 39.91 -12.19
N PRO A 193 -2.70 39.77 -11.98
CA PRO A 193 -1.58 39.16 -12.76
C PRO A 193 -0.69 38.11 -12.03
N ALA A 194 0.33 37.63 -12.77
CA ALA A 194 1.30 36.56 -12.49
C ALA A 194 2.75 37.02 -12.20
N ALA A 195 3.58 36.04 -11.80
CA ALA A 195 5.06 35.89 -11.94
C ALA A 195 5.98 36.66 -10.94
N PRO A 196 7.25 36.21 -10.65
CA PRO A 196 8.21 35.40 -11.46
C PRO A 196 8.74 34.12 -10.77
N VAL A 197 9.08 33.01 -11.45
CA VAL A 197 10.25 32.66 -12.30
C VAL A 197 11.61 32.90 -11.64
N VAL A 198 12.24 31.83 -11.15
CA VAL A 198 13.70 31.70 -10.98
C VAL A 198 14.14 30.25 -11.26
N THR A 199 14.81 30.05 -12.39
CA THR A 199 15.93 29.11 -12.64
C THR A 199 16.93 29.91 -13.50
N PRO A 200 18.22 29.54 -13.70
CA PRO A 200 18.87 28.24 -13.51
C PRO A 200 20.27 28.31 -12.86
N SER A 201 20.92 27.16 -12.64
CA SER A 201 22.39 27.09 -12.64
C SER A 201 22.87 25.69 -13.06
N THR A 202 23.33 25.66 -14.29
CA THR A 202 24.23 24.67 -14.90
C THR A 202 25.64 24.80 -14.32
N SER A 203 26.34 23.68 -14.11
CA SER A 203 27.79 23.64 -14.28
C SER A 203 28.19 22.32 -14.92
N SER A 204 28.67 22.42 -16.15
CA SER A 204 29.32 21.35 -16.90
C SER A 204 30.83 21.56 -16.89
N GLY A 205 31.56 20.45 -16.76
CA GLY A 205 32.86 20.20 -17.40
C GLY A 205 34.12 20.36 -16.54
N PRO A 206 35.31 19.95 -17.05
CA PRO A 206 35.57 18.90 -18.05
C PRO A 206 36.82 18.02 -17.74
N ALA A 207 37.12 17.12 -18.70
CA ALA A 207 38.44 16.56 -19.05
C ALA A 207 39.04 15.46 -18.13
N SER A 208 39.76 14.43 -18.58
CA SER A 208 40.17 13.87 -19.88
C SER A 208 40.92 12.55 -19.53
N LEU A 209 40.70 11.41 -20.20
CA LEU A 209 41.35 10.91 -21.43
C LEU A 209 42.76 10.31 -21.23
N GLY A 210 42.88 9.01 -21.53
CA GLY A 210 44.14 8.28 -21.78
C GLY A 210 44.47 7.21 -20.72
N ALA A 211 44.86 5.97 -21.03
CA ALA A 211 45.11 5.33 -22.31
C ALA A 211 45.16 3.80 -22.11
N LEU A 212 44.77 3.11 -23.19
CA LEU A 212 45.21 1.79 -23.67
C LEU A 212 46.42 1.19 -22.94
N LEU A 213 46.31 -0.07 -22.53
CA LEU A 213 47.24 -1.14 -22.95
C LEU A 213 46.60 -2.51 -22.73
N ASP A 214 46.74 -3.31 -23.77
CA ASP A 214 46.18 -4.62 -24.06
C ASP A 214 47.28 -5.67 -23.82
N VAL A 215 47.04 -6.72 -23.02
CA VAL A 215 47.76 -8.01 -23.12
C VAL A 215 46.90 -9.14 -22.51
N PRO A 216 46.63 -10.25 -23.25
CA PRO A 216 45.87 -11.39 -22.75
C PRO A 216 46.77 -12.44 -22.07
N SER A 217 46.27 -13.15 -21.06
CA SER A 217 46.90 -14.38 -20.54
C SER A 217 45.89 -15.28 -19.82
N GLU A 218 45.45 -16.32 -20.52
CA GLU A 218 45.03 -17.62 -19.99
C GLU A 218 45.78 -18.70 -20.79
N PRO A 219 45.88 -19.98 -20.39
CA PRO A 219 45.50 -20.62 -19.12
C PRO A 219 46.62 -21.52 -18.53
N VAL A 220 46.57 -21.82 -17.23
CA VAL A 220 47.26 -23.00 -16.68
C VAL A 220 46.23 -23.91 -16.01
N ALA A 221 46.01 -25.06 -16.66
CA ALA A 221 45.17 -26.15 -16.18
C ALA A 221 45.74 -26.75 -14.89
N THR A 222 44.90 -26.87 -13.87
CA THR A 222 45.17 -27.66 -12.66
C THR A 222 44.17 -28.83 -12.61
N PRO A 223 44.62 -30.08 -12.35
CA PRO A 223 43.82 -31.29 -12.55
C PRO A 223 42.60 -31.42 -11.61
N PRO A 224 41.59 -32.22 -11.99
CA PRO A 224 40.36 -32.37 -11.21
C PRO A 224 40.62 -33.05 -9.88
N ALA A 225 40.55 -32.27 -8.79
CA ALA A 225 40.50 -32.81 -7.44
C ALA A 225 39.18 -33.58 -7.26
N ARG A 226 39.31 -34.90 -7.13
CA ARG A 226 38.31 -35.86 -6.64
C ARG A 226 37.29 -35.19 -5.72
N ALA A 227 36.02 -35.20 -6.14
CA ALA A 227 34.88 -34.95 -5.26
C ALA A 227 34.91 -35.95 -4.09
N ARG A 228 35.47 -35.52 -2.96
CA ARG A 228 35.19 -36.17 -1.68
C ARG A 228 33.71 -35.91 -1.40
N ARG A 229 32.90 -36.94 -1.61
CA ARG A 229 31.52 -37.00 -1.14
C ARG A 229 31.56 -36.76 0.38
N ALA A 230 31.25 -35.54 0.79
CA ALA A 230 31.13 -35.20 2.20
C ALA A 230 30.03 -36.09 2.78
N ALA A 231 30.38 -36.87 3.80
CA ALA A 231 29.39 -37.55 4.61
C ALA A 231 28.43 -36.49 5.17
N PRO A 232 27.11 -36.78 5.27
CA PRO A 232 26.17 -35.86 5.88
C PRO A 232 26.62 -35.60 7.31
N VAL A 233 27.10 -34.39 7.56
CA VAL A 233 27.27 -33.89 8.92
C VAL A 233 25.86 -33.83 9.47
N VAL A 234 25.57 -34.64 10.48
CA VAL A 234 24.32 -34.55 11.23
C VAL A 234 24.32 -33.17 11.87
N ALA A 235 23.66 -32.21 11.22
CA ALA A 235 23.51 -30.87 11.73
C ALA A 235 22.73 -30.98 13.04
N ARG A 236 23.30 -30.44 14.13
CA ARG A 236 22.50 -30.23 15.35
C ARG A 236 21.42 -29.20 15.00
N PRO A 237 20.16 -29.41 15.41
CA PRO A 237 19.11 -28.44 15.18
C PRO A 237 19.49 -27.15 15.90
N ARG A 238 19.84 -26.10 15.14
CA ARG A 238 20.21 -24.81 15.70
C ARG A 238 18.97 -23.94 15.71
N SER A 239 18.49 -23.62 16.89
CA SER A 239 17.32 -22.76 17.02
C SER A 239 17.73 -21.30 16.91
N LEU A 240 16.87 -20.50 16.28
CA LEU A 240 16.97 -19.05 16.27
C LEU A 240 16.49 -18.51 17.62
N HIS A 241 17.32 -17.71 18.29
CA HIS A 241 16.92 -16.93 19.45
C HIS A 241 16.91 -15.44 19.08
N LEU A 242 15.72 -14.84 19.20
CA LEU A 242 15.43 -13.48 18.78
C LEU A 242 15.12 -12.63 20.00
N THR A 243 15.92 -11.57 20.21
CA THR A 243 15.69 -10.61 21.29
C THR A 243 15.13 -9.32 20.72
N PHE A 244 13.97 -8.89 21.22
CA PHE A 244 13.27 -7.72 20.72
C PHE A 244 13.34 -6.55 21.71
N SER A 245 13.31 -5.32 21.20
CA SER A 245 13.24 -4.12 22.04
C SER A 245 11.85 -3.83 22.62
N ALA A 246 10.80 -4.40 22.02
CA ALA A 246 9.40 -4.07 22.32
C ALA A 246 8.57 -5.26 22.85
N GLN A 247 9.16 -6.44 22.99
CA GLN A 247 8.49 -7.65 23.48
C GLN A 247 9.50 -8.65 24.07
N PRO A 248 9.04 -9.69 24.79
CA PRO A 248 9.92 -10.77 25.24
C PRO A 248 10.65 -11.47 24.08
N SER A 249 11.82 -12.03 24.38
CA SER A 249 12.58 -12.83 23.42
C SER A 249 11.82 -14.10 23.02
N VAL A 250 12.04 -14.57 21.79
CA VAL A 250 11.41 -15.78 21.25
C VAL A 250 12.50 -16.72 20.73
N THR A 251 12.34 -18.01 21.01
CA THR A 251 13.16 -19.07 20.42
C THR A 251 12.29 -19.88 19.46
N ALA A 252 12.79 -20.12 18.26
CA ALA A 252 12.07 -20.81 17.19
C ALA A 252 13.02 -21.70 16.38
N PRO A 253 12.51 -22.70 15.64
CA PRO A 253 13.32 -23.53 14.77
C PRO A 253 13.93 -22.72 13.61
N ASP A 254 14.68 -23.43 12.76
CA ASP A 254 15.62 -22.96 11.72
C ASP A 254 15.11 -21.84 10.77
N GLY A 255 13.80 -21.58 10.69
CA GLY A 255 13.24 -20.51 9.86
C GLY A 255 12.05 -19.80 10.51
N VAL A 256 12.04 -18.48 10.47
CA VAL A 256 11.00 -17.63 11.05
C VAL A 256 10.50 -16.56 10.09
N SER A 257 9.21 -16.24 10.20
CA SER A 257 8.55 -15.13 9.53
C SER A 257 8.23 -14.06 10.55
N LEU A 258 8.88 -12.90 10.44
CA LEU A 258 8.75 -11.80 11.38
C LEU A 258 7.80 -10.75 10.84
N GLY A 259 6.89 -10.27 11.66
CA GLY A 259 6.12 -9.08 11.38
C GLY A 259 4.99 -8.88 12.37
N ARG A 260 4.20 -7.80 12.23
CA ARG A 260 3.12 -7.49 13.20
C ARG A 260 1.91 -8.41 13.09
N ASP A 261 1.80 -9.13 11.98
CA ASP A 261 0.75 -10.12 11.68
C ASP A 261 1.27 -11.09 10.59
N PRO A 262 2.29 -11.92 10.89
CA PRO A 262 3.03 -12.64 9.87
C PRO A 262 2.32 -13.93 9.48
N ALA A 263 2.30 -14.20 8.16
CA ALA A 263 1.84 -15.48 7.65
C ALA A 263 2.91 -16.56 7.85
N ALA A 264 2.46 -17.81 8.03
CA ALA A 264 3.32 -18.99 7.95
C ALA A 264 3.69 -19.23 6.49
N ALA A 265 4.78 -18.61 6.02
CA ALA A 265 5.25 -18.71 4.64
C ALA A 265 6.40 -19.73 4.53
N ASP A 266 6.35 -20.59 3.52
CA ASP A 266 7.37 -21.61 3.19
C ASP A 266 7.85 -22.45 4.40
N GLY A 267 6.94 -22.83 5.29
CA GLY A 267 7.26 -23.63 6.47
C GLY A 267 7.98 -22.87 7.60
N ARG A 268 8.14 -21.55 7.48
CA ARG A 268 8.70 -20.70 8.54
C ARG A 268 7.72 -20.53 9.70
N HIS A 269 8.26 -20.48 10.90
CA HIS A 269 7.47 -20.21 12.10
C HIS A 269 7.08 -18.72 12.19
N PRO A 270 5.79 -18.37 12.18
CA PRO A 270 5.36 -16.98 12.27
C PRO A 270 5.59 -16.44 13.69
N ILE A 271 6.32 -15.34 13.81
CA ILE A 271 6.57 -14.64 15.07
C ILE A 271 6.01 -13.24 14.96
N ARG A 272 4.91 -13.01 15.68
CA ARG A 272 4.31 -11.70 15.81
C ARG A 272 5.28 -10.75 16.54
N VAL A 273 5.52 -9.59 15.96
CA VAL A 273 6.38 -8.53 16.47
C VAL A 273 5.51 -7.35 16.92
N ALA A 274 5.56 -7.02 18.21
CA ALA A 274 4.92 -5.86 18.80
C ALA A 274 5.61 -4.59 18.29
N SER A 275 4.84 -3.75 17.61
CA SER A 275 5.30 -2.50 16.99
C SER A 275 4.41 -1.36 17.50
N PRO A 276 4.79 -0.67 18.58
CA PRO A 276 3.98 0.41 19.17
C PRO A 276 3.64 1.53 18.18
N GLY A 277 4.57 1.83 17.28
CA GLY A 277 4.43 2.81 16.20
C GLY A 277 3.79 2.25 14.93
N MET A 278 3.43 0.96 14.90
CA MET A 278 2.86 0.27 13.73
C MET A 278 3.74 0.36 12.47
N GLN A 279 5.06 0.43 12.65
CA GLN A 279 6.04 0.56 11.58
C GLN A 279 6.57 -0.80 11.07
N VAL A 280 6.31 -1.89 11.79
CA VAL A 280 6.57 -3.25 11.31
C VAL A 280 5.44 -3.68 10.35
N SER A 281 5.80 -4.33 9.23
CA SER A 281 4.84 -4.82 8.23
C SER A 281 4.20 -6.14 8.70
N LYS A 282 3.07 -6.57 8.09
CA LYS A 282 2.39 -7.83 8.48
C LYS A 282 3.37 -9.00 8.47
N THR A 283 3.98 -9.21 7.32
CA THR A 283 5.22 -9.97 7.12
C THR A 283 6.29 -8.97 6.70
N HIS A 284 7.32 -8.79 7.53
CA HIS A 284 8.33 -7.75 7.36
C HIS A 284 9.67 -8.34 6.90
N ALA A 285 10.11 -9.42 7.54
CA ALA A 285 11.35 -10.08 7.16
C ALA A 285 11.28 -11.58 7.44
N PHE A 286 11.99 -12.36 6.63
CA PHE A 286 12.30 -13.75 6.92
C PHE A 286 13.69 -13.85 7.52
N VAL A 287 13.84 -14.74 8.49
CA VAL A 287 15.16 -15.12 9.02
C VAL A 287 15.29 -16.63 8.92
N ASP A 288 16.29 -17.09 8.16
CA ASP A 288 16.53 -18.49 7.86
C ASP A 288 17.92 -18.90 8.32
N VAL A 289 18.06 -20.14 8.74
CA VAL A 289 19.33 -20.81 9.02
C VAL A 289 19.51 -21.94 8.01
N ASP A 290 20.65 -22.00 7.35
CA ASP A 290 20.96 -23.13 6.47
C ASP A 290 21.62 -24.29 7.22
N ASP A 291 21.82 -25.42 6.52
CA ASP A 291 22.45 -26.63 7.08
C ASP A 291 23.87 -26.41 7.61
N ARG A 292 24.52 -25.29 7.23
CA ARG A 292 25.87 -24.92 7.71
C ARG A 292 25.82 -23.97 8.91
N GLY A 293 24.62 -23.57 9.35
CA GLY A 293 24.39 -22.61 10.43
C GLY A 293 24.62 -21.16 10.03
N ARG A 294 24.57 -20.83 8.74
CA ARG A 294 24.62 -19.45 8.30
C ARG A 294 23.22 -18.85 8.39
N VAL A 295 23.15 -17.64 8.91
CA VAL A 295 21.90 -16.92 9.12
C VAL A 295 21.68 -15.98 7.94
N TYR A 296 20.48 -16.01 7.40
CA TYR A 296 20.08 -15.19 6.29
C TYR A 296 18.85 -14.38 6.65
N VAL A 297 18.83 -13.13 6.22
CA VAL A 297 17.68 -12.23 6.35
C VAL A 297 17.22 -11.81 4.98
N THR A 298 15.91 -11.90 4.76
CA THR A 298 15.27 -11.42 3.53
C THR A 298 14.21 -10.41 3.93
N ASP A 299 14.34 -9.16 3.48
CA ASP A 299 13.27 -8.17 3.65
C ASP A 299 12.10 -8.53 2.72
N CYS A 300 10.90 -8.67 3.27
CA CYS A 300 9.72 -9.10 2.51
C CYS A 300 9.03 -7.93 1.79
N ARG A 301 9.82 -6.99 1.23
CA ARG A 301 9.34 -5.72 0.67
C ARG A 301 8.57 -4.90 1.69
N SER A 302 9.14 -4.81 2.88
CA SER A 302 8.51 -4.09 3.98
C SER A 302 8.44 -2.58 3.69
N THR A 303 7.41 -1.92 4.22
CA THR A 303 7.15 -0.49 3.94
C THR A 303 8.30 0.41 4.39
N ASN A 304 8.86 0.15 5.58
CA ASN A 304 9.95 0.94 6.16
C ASN A 304 11.34 0.36 5.84
N GLY A 305 11.39 -0.84 5.26
CA GLY A 305 12.61 -1.59 5.01
C GLY A 305 13.20 -2.21 6.29
N THR A 306 14.05 -3.21 6.06
CA THR A 306 14.91 -3.81 7.08
C THR A 306 16.31 -3.22 6.99
N ARG A 307 16.90 -2.87 8.14
CA ARG A 307 18.30 -2.42 8.21
C ARG A 307 19.11 -3.28 9.17
N VAL A 308 20.36 -3.54 8.81
CA VAL A 308 21.37 -4.02 9.72
C VAL A 308 21.98 -2.83 10.46
N LEU A 309 21.94 -2.86 11.80
CA LEU A 309 22.50 -1.82 12.65
C LEU A 309 24.03 -2.00 12.79
N SER A 310 24.74 -1.69 11.70
CA SER A 310 26.19 -1.54 11.62
C SER A 310 26.61 -0.06 11.67
N GLN A 311 27.90 0.21 11.53
CA GLN A 311 28.44 1.57 11.37
C GLN A 311 29.14 1.69 10.00
N PRO A 312 28.54 2.37 9.01
CA PRO A 312 27.19 2.95 9.00
C PRO A 312 26.08 1.86 8.92
N PRO A 313 24.83 2.18 9.28
CA PRO A 313 23.71 1.25 9.10
C PRO A 313 23.50 0.90 7.63
N VAL A 314 23.24 -0.37 7.33
CA VAL A 314 23.05 -0.86 5.96
C VAL A 314 21.59 -1.26 5.79
N ARG A 315 20.91 -0.66 4.80
CA ARG A 315 19.57 -1.11 4.39
C ARG A 315 19.71 -2.34 3.51
N LEU A 316 18.91 -3.37 3.79
CA LEU A 316 18.88 -4.57 2.96
C LEU A 316 18.06 -4.33 1.70
N GLU A 317 18.49 -4.93 0.59
CA GLU A 317 17.71 -4.91 -0.66
C GLU A 317 16.46 -5.78 -0.53
N PRO A 318 15.25 -5.25 -0.80
CA PRO A 318 14.01 -5.99 -0.67
C PRO A 318 13.94 -7.24 -1.56
N GLY A 319 13.55 -8.37 -0.97
CA GLY A 319 13.40 -9.66 -1.65
C GLY A 319 14.71 -10.40 -1.91
N GLU A 320 15.87 -9.78 -1.64
CA GLU A 320 17.16 -10.44 -1.73
C GLU A 320 17.55 -11.06 -0.38
N ARG A 321 18.22 -12.21 -0.45
CA ARG A 321 18.67 -12.95 0.73
C ARG A 321 20.06 -12.45 1.14
N HIS A 322 20.15 -11.82 2.31
CA HIS A 322 21.40 -11.27 2.84
C HIS A 322 21.95 -12.14 3.97
N GLU A 323 23.22 -12.53 3.89
CA GLU A 323 23.90 -13.26 4.97
C GLU A 323 24.24 -12.29 6.12
N ILE A 324 23.93 -12.67 7.36
CA ILE A 324 24.28 -11.91 8.56
C ILE A 324 25.02 -12.80 9.56
N ALA A 325 25.88 -12.19 10.37
CA ALA A 325 26.49 -12.88 11.49
C ALA A 325 25.47 -13.07 12.63
N PRO A 326 25.46 -14.21 13.35
CA PRO A 326 24.77 -14.30 14.64
C PRO A 326 25.24 -13.20 15.60
N GLY A 327 24.32 -12.65 16.37
CA GLY A 327 24.51 -11.44 17.20
C GLY A 327 24.16 -10.13 16.48
N THR A 328 23.86 -10.16 15.18
CA THR A 328 23.49 -8.95 14.43
C THR A 328 22.14 -8.41 14.89
N THR A 329 22.07 -7.09 15.10
CA THR A 329 20.82 -6.38 15.36
C THR A 329 20.23 -5.83 14.07
N LEU A 330 18.99 -6.18 13.81
CA LEU A 330 18.15 -5.66 12.75
C LEU A 330 17.26 -4.55 13.30
N GLU A 331 17.02 -3.52 12.50
CA GLU A 331 15.96 -2.53 12.69
C GLU A 331 14.82 -2.87 11.73
N LEU A 332 13.65 -3.16 12.30
CA LEU A 332 12.39 -3.49 11.64
C LEU A 332 11.41 -2.37 11.95
N GLY A 333 11.37 -1.32 11.13
CA GLY A 333 10.61 -0.11 11.45
C GLY A 333 11.02 0.51 12.80
N ASP A 334 10.15 0.44 13.80
CA ASP A 334 10.35 0.97 15.15
C ASP A 334 10.89 -0.06 16.16
N VAL A 335 11.17 -1.29 15.72
CA VAL A 335 11.61 -2.40 16.59
C VAL A 335 13.02 -2.82 16.26
N ARG A 336 13.84 -3.03 17.29
CA ARG A 336 15.15 -3.68 17.15
C ARG A 336 15.03 -5.16 17.48
N CYS A 337 15.58 -6.00 16.63
CA CYS A 337 15.62 -7.44 16.78
C CYS A 337 17.06 -7.94 16.66
N THR A 338 17.62 -8.48 17.74
CA THR A 338 18.93 -9.12 17.71
C THR A 338 18.76 -10.60 17.44
N VAL A 339 19.41 -11.09 16.39
CA VAL A 339 19.32 -12.48 15.92
C VAL A 339 20.52 -13.26 16.42
N THR A 340 20.31 -14.30 17.22
CA THR A 340 21.36 -15.20 17.72
C THR A 340 21.00 -16.66 17.42
N LEU A 341 22.00 -17.54 17.44
CA LEU A 341 21.80 -18.99 17.36
C LEU A 341 22.00 -19.60 18.74
N VAL A 342 21.15 -20.55 19.09
CA VAL A 342 21.29 -21.40 20.28
C VAL A 342 21.27 -22.86 19.88
N ASP A 343 22.12 -23.65 20.55
CA ASP A 343 22.23 -25.10 20.37
C ASP A 343 21.26 -25.87 21.31
#